data_AF-A0A941I3D8-F1
#
_entry.id   AF-A0A941I3D8-F1
#
_cell.length_a   1.000
_cell.length_b   1.000
_cell.length_c   1.000
_cell.angle_alpha   90.00
_cell.angle_beta   90.00
_cell.angle_gamma   90.00
#
_symmetry.space_group_name_H-M   'P 1'
#
loop_
_entity.id
_entity.type
_entity.pdbx_description
1 polymer ?
#
loop_
_entity_poly.entity_id
_entity_poly.type
_entity_poly.pdbx_seq_one_letter_code
_entity_poly.pdbx_strand_id
1 'polypeptide(L)'
;MKKLSEWWVYLAGVIAVIGVIIHIAAIFGGPSWYAYFGAPPQIVQSAREGTWLAPVSTMMITALMAICAAYAFSALGLIRRLPLLRTGLAGMAAICLLRSMIFWPLMINHPELRNTFEIVAAIVWGLAGVGFVFGFRLVHAHR
;
A
#
# COMPACT_ATOMS: atom_id res chain seq x y z
N MET A 1 -11.68 -4.80 22.96
CA MET A 1 -11.94 -4.56 21.52
C MET A 1 -11.24 -3.30 20.99
N LYS A 2 -11.34 -2.13 21.65
CA LYS A 2 -10.68 -0.88 21.19
C LYS A 2 -9.16 -1.02 20.95
N LYS A 3 -8.41 -1.54 21.93
CA LYS A 3 -6.96 -1.82 21.79
C LYS A 3 -6.61 -2.69 20.58
N LEU A 4 -7.43 -3.69 20.26
CA LEU A 4 -7.19 -4.56 19.10
C LEU A 4 -7.33 -3.78 17.79
N SER A 5 -8.38 -2.95 17.68
CA SER A 5 -8.59 -2.10 16.50
C SER A 5 -7.47 -1.08 16.32
N GLU A 6 -7.01 -0.46 17.42
CA GLU A 6 -5.87 0.47 17.40
C GLU A 6 -4.60 -0.21 16.90
N TRP A 7 -4.28 -1.41 17.41
CA TRP A 7 -3.13 -2.20 16.95
C TRP A 7 -3.17 -2.50 15.45
N TRP A 8 -4.34 -2.89 14.93
CA TRP A 8 -4.52 -3.17 13.51
C TRP A 8 -4.33 -1.93 12.63
N VAL A 9 -4.84 -0.77 13.06
CA VAL A 9 -4.66 0.49 12.35
C VAL A 9 -3.19 0.94 12.40
N TYR A 10 -2.52 0.76 13.54
CA TYR A 10 -1.12 1.07 13.67
C TYR A 10 -0.26 0.21 12.74
N LEU A 11 -0.54 -1.09 12.68
CA LEU A 11 0.11 -2.00 11.73
C LEU A 11 -0.08 -1.55 10.28
N ALA A 12 -1.30 -1.19 9.88
CA ALA A 12 -1.57 -0.68 8.53
C ALA A 12 -0.80 0.62 8.23
N GLY A 13 -0.73 1.53 9.21
CA GLY A 13 0.08 2.75 9.10
C GLY A 13 1.56 2.46 8.92
N VAL A 14 2.13 1.55 9.72
CA VAL A 14 3.53 1.14 9.62
C VAL A 14 3.83 0.48 8.28
N ILE A 15 2.95 -0.41 7.80
CA ILE A 15 3.07 -1.03 6.47
C ILE A 15 3.13 0.03 5.38
N ALA A 16 2.23 1.02 5.44
CA ALA A 16 2.20 2.11 4.46
C ALA A 16 3.47 2.97 4.50
N VAL A 17 4.00 3.28 5.69
CA VAL A 17 5.27 4.00 5.86
C VAL A 17 6.45 3.21 5.29
N ILE A 18 6.53 1.91 5.56
CA ILE A 18 7.56 1.04 4.97
C ILE A 18 7.43 1.06 3.44
N GLY A 19 6.20 1.02 2.91
CA GLY A 19 5.92 1.17 1.48
C GLY A 19 6.49 2.47 0.90
N VAL A 20 6.28 3.62 1.55
CA VAL A 20 6.89 4.91 1.16
C VAL A 20 8.41 4.78 1.05
N ILE A 21 9.05 4.24 2.09
CA ILE A 21 10.52 4.11 2.14
C ILE A 21 11.02 3.22 0.99
N ILE A 22 10.38 2.07 0.78
CA ILE A 22 10.75 1.12 -0.29
C ILE A 22 10.68 1.78 -1.67
N HIS A 23 9.60 2.52 -1.96
CA HIS A 23 9.43 3.14 -3.28
C HIS A 23 10.39 4.31 -3.49
N ILE A 24 10.66 5.12 -2.47
CA ILE A 24 11.70 6.16 -2.54
C ILE A 24 13.06 5.50 -2.80
N ALA A 25 13.39 4.44 -2.05
CA ALA A 25 14.64 3.71 -2.21
C ALA A 25 14.76 3.05 -3.60
N ALA A 26 13.65 2.61 -4.20
CA ALA A 26 13.63 2.05 -5.57
C ALA A 26 14.10 3.06 -6.63
N ILE A 27 13.80 4.34 -6.45
CA ILE A 27 14.27 5.40 -7.37
C ILE A 27 15.81 5.47 -7.35
N PHE A 28 16.42 5.39 -6.18
CA PHE A 28 17.88 5.41 -6.03
C PHE A 28 18.54 4.08 -6.38
N GLY A 29 17.85 2.96 -6.15
CA GLY A 29 18.31 1.61 -6.47
C GLY A 29 18.31 1.32 -7.98
N GLY A 30 17.57 2.09 -8.77
CA GLY A 30 17.60 2.03 -10.23
C GLY A 30 16.95 0.78 -10.82
N PRO A 31 17.31 0.40 -12.06
CA PRO A 31 16.58 -0.63 -12.82
C PRO A 31 16.50 -2.02 -12.17
N SER A 32 17.53 -2.40 -11.41
CA SER A 32 17.58 -3.70 -10.73
C SER A 32 16.53 -3.78 -9.61
N TRP A 33 16.31 -2.69 -8.87
CA TRP A 33 15.28 -2.60 -7.85
C TRP A 33 13.88 -2.63 -8.46
N TYR A 34 13.67 -1.91 -9.56
CA TYR A 34 12.42 -1.98 -10.31
C TYR A 34 12.08 -3.39 -10.78
N ALA A 35 13.07 -4.11 -11.32
CA ALA A 35 12.88 -5.50 -11.73
C ALA A 35 12.63 -6.43 -10.53
N TYR A 36 13.33 -6.21 -9.41
CA TYR A 36 13.14 -6.98 -8.17
C TYR A 36 11.74 -6.81 -7.58
N PHE A 37 11.20 -5.60 -7.58
CA PHE A 37 9.83 -5.31 -7.15
C PHE A 37 8.76 -5.68 -8.17
N GLY A 38 9.12 -6.44 -9.22
CA GLY A 38 8.16 -6.90 -10.22
C GLY A 38 7.53 -5.79 -11.05
N ALA A 39 8.21 -4.64 -11.20
CA ALA A 39 7.70 -3.56 -12.02
C ALA A 39 7.51 -4.02 -13.48
N PRO A 40 6.50 -3.51 -14.19
CA PRO A 40 6.28 -3.85 -15.59
C PRO A 40 7.53 -3.62 -16.46
N PRO A 41 7.76 -4.41 -17.52
CA PRO A 41 8.94 -4.27 -18.38
C PRO A 41 9.16 -2.84 -18.89
N GLN A 42 8.07 -2.09 -19.15
CA GLN A 42 8.12 -0.70 -19.59
C GLN A 42 8.70 0.24 -18.52
N ILE A 43 8.42 -0.02 -17.24
CA ILE A 43 8.99 0.75 -16.12
C ILE A 43 10.48 0.44 -15.98
N VAL A 44 10.85 -0.84 -16.05
CA VAL A 44 12.26 -1.26 -15.94
C VAL A 44 13.08 -0.69 -17.09
N GLN A 45 12.53 -0.73 -18.32
CA GLN A 45 13.15 -0.13 -19.50
C GLN A 45 13.31 1.39 -19.32
N SER A 46 12.26 2.08 -18.88
CA SER A 46 12.30 3.52 -18.59
C SER A 46 13.41 3.88 -17.60
N ALA A 47 13.58 3.07 -16.54
CA ALA A 47 14.66 3.27 -15.58
C ALA A 47 16.06 3.07 -16.19
N ARG A 48 16.21 2.13 -17.15
CA ARG A 48 17.49 1.91 -17.86
C ARG A 48 17.82 3.05 -18.82
N GLU A 49 16.81 3.56 -19.50
CA GLU A 49 16.93 4.66 -20.45
C GLU A 49 17.02 6.04 -19.78
N GLY A 50 16.80 6.11 -18.46
CA GLY A 50 16.83 7.37 -17.70
C GLY A 50 15.65 8.28 -18.00
N THR A 51 14.52 7.75 -18.45
CA THR A 51 13.31 8.53 -18.75
C THR A 51 12.46 8.78 -17.50
N TRP A 52 11.55 9.76 -17.57
CA TRP A 52 10.75 10.19 -16.41
C TRP A 52 9.64 9.23 -16.00
N LEU A 53 9.30 8.24 -16.82
CA LEU A 53 8.15 7.35 -16.58
C LEU A 53 8.34 6.48 -15.33
N ALA A 54 9.53 5.91 -15.11
CA ALA A 54 9.86 5.16 -13.90
C ALA A 54 9.81 6.00 -12.61
N PRO A 55 10.54 7.13 -12.47
CA PRO A 55 10.51 7.91 -11.24
C PRO A 55 9.13 8.54 -10.97
N VAL A 56 8.41 9.03 -12.00
CA VAL A 56 7.08 9.65 -11.82
C VAL A 56 6.05 8.62 -11.35
N SER A 57 6.01 7.44 -11.97
CA SER A 57 5.11 6.37 -11.54
C SER A 57 5.41 5.90 -10.11
N THR A 58 6.68 5.79 -9.75
CA THR A 58 7.13 5.44 -8.40
C THR A 58 6.73 6.49 -7.37
N MET A 59 6.88 7.76 -7.71
CA MET A 59 6.47 8.89 -6.88
C MET A 59 4.95 8.92 -6.69
N MET A 60 4.18 8.57 -7.72
CA MET A 60 2.72 8.46 -7.60
C MET A 60 2.32 7.37 -6.60
N ILE A 61 2.97 6.20 -6.65
CA ILE A 61 2.73 5.13 -5.68
C ILE A 61 3.18 5.56 -4.27
N THR A 62 4.34 6.20 -4.16
CA THR A 62 4.87 6.75 -2.91
C THR A 62 3.86 7.71 -2.25
N ALA A 63 3.29 8.64 -3.04
CA ALA A 63 2.27 9.56 -2.56
C ALA A 63 1.01 8.82 -2.09
N LEU A 64 0.56 7.80 -2.82
CA LEU A 64 -0.57 6.98 -2.40
C LEU A 64 -0.30 6.26 -1.07
N MET A 65 0.88 5.69 -0.88
CA MET A 65 1.30 5.08 0.39
C MET A 65 1.31 6.10 1.53
N ALA A 66 1.85 7.29 1.28
CA ALA A 66 1.92 8.36 2.27
C ALA A 66 0.51 8.82 2.70
N ILE A 67 -0.43 8.91 1.76
CA ILE A 67 -1.84 9.22 2.04
C ILE A 67 -2.45 8.11 2.91
N CYS A 68 -2.23 6.84 2.58
CA CYS A 68 -2.69 5.70 3.39
C CYS A 68 -2.16 5.76 4.84
N ALA A 69 -0.86 6.04 5.02
CA ALA A 69 -0.24 6.21 6.33
C ALA A 69 -0.87 7.37 7.11
N ALA A 70 -1.07 8.52 6.44
CA ALA A 70 -1.69 9.69 7.05
C ALA A 70 -3.13 9.40 7.51
N TYR A 71 -3.94 8.71 6.69
CA TYR A 71 -5.29 8.32 7.08
C TYR A 71 -5.31 7.32 8.25
N ALA A 72 -4.39 6.35 8.28
CA ALA A 72 -4.25 5.43 9.41
C ALA A 72 -3.92 6.17 10.71
N PHE A 73 -2.91 7.05 10.70
CA PHE A 73 -2.53 7.83 11.88
C PHE A 73 -3.59 8.86 12.27
N SER A 74 -4.34 9.40 11.30
CA SER A 74 -5.49 10.25 11.59
C SER A 74 -6.62 9.49 12.27
N ALA A 75 -6.80 8.20 11.98
CA ALA A 75 -7.78 7.34 12.63
C ALA A 75 -7.40 7.01 14.09
N LEU A 76 -6.10 6.96 14.39
CA LEU A 76 -5.57 6.81 15.76
C LEU A 76 -5.55 8.11 16.56
N GLY A 77 -5.85 9.25 15.94
CA GLY A 77 -5.76 10.56 16.59
C GLY A 77 -4.34 11.08 16.78
N LEU A 78 -3.34 10.47 16.15
CA LEU A 78 -1.93 10.91 16.21
C LEU A 78 -1.67 12.18 15.39
N ILE A 79 -2.47 12.40 14.33
CA ILE A 79 -2.41 13.60 13.50
C ILE A 79 -3.77 14.28 13.42
N ARG A 80 -3.80 15.53 12.91
CA ARG A 80 -5.04 16.28 12.74
C ARG A 80 -6.03 15.51 11.86
N ARG A 81 -7.30 15.50 12.27
CA ARG A 81 -8.38 14.80 11.58
C ARG A 81 -8.48 15.26 10.13
N LEU A 82 -8.22 14.33 9.21
CA LEU A 82 -8.33 14.59 7.77
C LEU A 82 -9.80 14.68 7.32
N PRO A 83 -10.10 15.47 6.27
CA PRO A 83 -11.43 15.48 5.68
C PRO A 83 -11.76 14.08 5.15
N LEU A 84 -13.05 13.69 5.18
CA LEU A 84 -13.50 12.43 4.60
C LEU A 84 -12.80 11.17 5.18
N LEU A 85 -12.27 11.23 6.42
CA LEU A 85 -11.52 10.14 7.03
C LEU A 85 -12.22 8.77 6.93
N ARG A 86 -13.53 8.74 7.17
CA ARG A 86 -14.31 7.49 7.13
C ARG A 86 -14.45 6.93 5.72
N THR A 87 -14.78 7.77 4.74
CA THR A 87 -14.91 7.33 3.34
C THR A 87 -13.55 6.97 2.76
N GLY A 88 -12.49 7.70 3.11
CA GLY A 88 -11.12 7.38 2.73
C GLY A 88 -10.66 6.02 3.26
N LEU A 89 -10.85 5.73 4.55
CA LEU A 89 -10.52 4.42 5.13
C LEU A 89 -11.31 3.27 4.49
N ALA A 90 -12.60 3.49 4.19
CA ALA A 90 -13.42 2.50 3.48
C ALA A 90 -12.91 2.25 2.05
N GLY A 91 -12.56 3.31 1.31
CA GLY A 91 -11.99 3.20 -0.03
C GLY A 91 -10.63 2.50 -0.05
N MET A 92 -9.74 2.87 0.87
CA MET A 92 -8.43 2.22 1.04
C MET A 92 -8.59 0.74 1.39
N ALA A 93 -9.48 0.41 2.34
CA ALA A 93 -9.78 -0.97 2.68
C ALA A 93 -10.27 -1.76 1.47
N ALA A 94 -11.21 -1.20 0.70
CA ALA A 94 -11.75 -1.84 -0.50
C ALA A 94 -10.63 -2.10 -1.53
N ILE A 95 -9.83 -1.08 -1.85
CA ILE A 95 -8.74 -1.22 -2.85
C ILE A 95 -7.72 -2.26 -2.39
N CYS A 96 -7.25 -2.20 -1.14
CA CYS A 96 -6.24 -3.12 -0.62
C CYS A 96 -6.74 -4.57 -0.60
N LEU A 97 -7.95 -4.79 -0.10
CA LEU A 97 -8.56 -6.12 -0.03
C LEU A 97 -8.87 -6.67 -1.42
N LEU A 98 -9.44 -5.85 -2.31
CA LEU A 98 -9.70 -6.25 -3.70
C LEU A 98 -8.40 -6.62 -4.40
N ARG A 99 -7.34 -5.82 -4.26
CA ARG A 99 -6.02 -6.11 -4.86
C ARG A 99 -5.47 -7.45 -4.37
N SER A 100 -5.50 -7.69 -3.06
CA SER A 100 -5.03 -8.96 -2.49
C SER A 100 -5.90 -10.15 -2.88
N MET A 101 -7.21 -9.94 -3.03
CA MET A 101 -8.15 -11.01 -3.41
C MET A 101 -8.08 -11.35 -4.90
N ILE A 102 -7.90 -10.35 -5.78
CA ILE A 102 -7.75 -10.51 -7.24
C ILE A 102 -6.41 -11.18 -7.59
N PHE A 103 -5.39 -11.03 -6.74
CA PHE A 103 -4.09 -11.66 -6.96
C PHE A 103 -4.16 -13.20 -7.01
N TRP A 104 -5.01 -13.83 -6.18
CA TRP A 104 -5.17 -15.29 -6.15
C TRP A 104 -5.70 -15.92 -7.46
N PRO A 105 -6.80 -15.46 -8.06
CA PRO A 105 -7.22 -15.97 -9.37
C PRO A 105 -6.23 -15.61 -10.48
N LEU A 106 -5.59 -14.43 -10.43
CA LEU A 106 -4.56 -14.05 -11.41
C LEU A 106 -3.37 -15.02 -11.41
N MET A 107 -2.91 -15.43 -10.22
CA MET A 107 -1.81 -16.39 -10.05
C MET A 107 -2.08 -17.77 -10.70
N ILE A 108 -3.34 -18.16 -10.85
CA ILE A 108 -3.72 -19.42 -11.50
C ILE A 108 -3.48 -19.31 -13.02
N ASN A 109 -3.88 -18.18 -13.61
CA ASN A 109 -3.82 -17.96 -15.05
C ASN A 109 -2.47 -17.41 -15.55
N HIS A 110 -1.69 -16.80 -14.65
CA HIS A 110 -0.41 -16.14 -14.93
C HIS A 110 0.69 -16.69 -14.00
N PRO A 111 1.33 -17.82 -14.35
CA PRO A 111 2.39 -18.42 -13.54
C PRO A 111 3.57 -17.48 -13.26
N GLU A 112 3.82 -16.50 -14.14
CA GLU A 112 4.83 -15.46 -14.01
C GLU A 112 4.63 -14.54 -12.78
N LEU A 113 3.40 -14.47 -12.26
CA LEU A 113 3.06 -13.69 -11.07
C LEU A 113 3.31 -14.45 -9.76
N ARG A 114 3.71 -15.73 -9.81
CA ARG A 114 4.08 -16.57 -8.64
C ARG A 114 5.47 -16.25 -8.09
N ASN A 115 5.84 -14.98 -8.07
CA ASN A 115 7.11 -14.56 -7.49
C ASN A 115 6.93 -14.31 -5.98
N THR A 116 8.01 -14.45 -5.21
CA THR A 116 7.97 -14.26 -3.75
C THR A 116 7.51 -12.86 -3.38
N PHE A 117 7.90 -11.86 -4.17
CA PHE A 117 7.57 -10.46 -3.91
C PHE A 117 6.05 -10.20 -3.97
N GLU A 118 5.36 -10.67 -5.01
CA GLU A 118 3.94 -10.46 -5.21
C GLU A 118 3.10 -11.19 -4.17
N ILE A 119 3.51 -12.39 -3.77
CA ILE A 119 2.87 -13.14 -2.68
C ILE A 119 3.02 -12.37 -1.36
N VAL A 120 4.23 -11.94 -1.03
CA VAL A 120 4.49 -11.15 0.18
C VAL A 120 3.71 -9.84 0.14
N ALA A 121 3.73 -9.14 -1.00
CA ALA A 121 2.98 -7.92 -1.21
C ALA A 121 1.48 -8.17 -1.02
N ALA A 122 0.91 -9.23 -1.59
CA ALA A 122 -0.52 -9.55 -1.43
C ALA A 122 -0.91 -9.79 0.03
N ILE A 123 -0.06 -10.47 0.80
CA ILE A 123 -0.29 -10.68 2.24
C ILE A 123 -0.21 -9.35 2.99
N VAL A 124 0.85 -8.57 2.77
CA VAL A 124 1.08 -7.27 3.44
C VAL A 124 -0.06 -6.29 3.13
N TRP A 125 -0.48 -6.20 1.87
CA TRP A 125 -1.62 -5.40 1.43
C TRP A 125 -2.95 -5.89 2.01
N GLY A 126 -3.12 -7.20 2.18
CA GLY A 126 -4.29 -7.79 2.81
C GLY A 126 -4.38 -7.42 4.29
N LEU A 127 -3.25 -7.50 5.01
CA LEU A 127 -3.14 -7.09 6.40
C LEU A 127 -3.42 -5.58 6.58
N ALA A 128 -2.87 -4.74 5.69
CA ALA A 128 -3.17 -3.31 5.67
C ALA A 128 -4.66 -3.05 5.41
N GLY A 129 -5.26 -3.76 4.46
CA GLY A 129 -6.70 -3.70 4.16
C GLY A 129 -7.57 -4.02 5.37
N VAL A 130 -7.25 -5.10 6.10
CA VAL A 130 -7.91 -5.44 7.38
C VAL A 130 -7.72 -4.32 8.40
N GLY A 131 -6.52 -3.76 8.51
CA GLY A 131 -6.26 -2.62 9.39
C GLY A 131 -7.11 -1.38 9.06
N PHE A 132 -7.30 -1.06 7.78
CA PHE A 132 -8.20 0.03 7.36
C PHE A 132 -9.68 -0.25 7.68
N VAL A 133 -10.14 -1.51 7.60
CA VAL A 133 -11.49 -1.90 8.06
C VAL A 133 -11.64 -1.64 9.55
N PHE A 134 -10.64 -1.99 10.37
CA PHE A 134 -10.65 -1.67 11.80
C PHE A 134 -10.63 -0.17 12.05
N GLY A 135 -9.88 0.61 11.26
CA GLY A 135 -9.88 2.07 11.33
C GLY A 135 -11.26 2.67 11.04
N PHE A 136 -11.94 2.17 10.00
CA PHE A 136 -13.31 2.58 9.69
C PHE A 136 -14.27 2.32 10.86
N ARG A 137 -14.17 1.15 11.51
CA ARG A 137 -14.99 0.79 12.67
C ARG A 137 -14.64 1.62 13.90
N LEU A 138 -13.35 1.88 14.13
CA LEU A 138 -12.85 2.70 15.24
C LEU A 138 -13.42 4.11 15.16
N VAL A 139 -13.31 4.77 14.01
CA VAL A 139 -13.83 6.14 13.78
C VAL A 139 -15.35 6.21 13.92
N HIS A 140 -16.07 5.12 13.64
CA HIS A 140 -17.52 5.05 13.84
C HIS A 140 -17.91 5.00 15.32
N ALA A 141 -17.15 4.29 16.15
CA ALA A 141 -17.41 4.13 17.58
C ALA A 141 -17.07 5.37 18.44
N HIS A 142 -16.47 6.41 17.85
CA HIS A 142 -16.14 7.70 18.50
C HIS A 142 -17.20 8.80 18.24
N ARG A 143 -18.35 8.47 17.64
CA ARG A 143 -19.54 9.31 17.58
C ARG A 143 -20.60 8.76 18.51
#